data_AF-A0A9P1CQI3-F1
#
_entry.id   AF-A0A9P1CQI3-F1
#
_cell.length_a   1.000
_cell.length_b   1.000
_cell.length_c   1.000
_cell.angle_alpha   90.00
_cell.angle_beta   90.00
_cell.angle_gamma   90.00
#
_symmetry.space_group_name_H-M   'P 1'
#
loop_
_entity.id
_entity.type
_entity.pdbx_description
1 polymer ?
#
loop_
_entity_poly.entity_id
_entity_poly.type
_entity_poly.pdbx_seq_one_letter_code
_entity_poly.pdbx_strand_id
1 'polypeptide(L)'
;MAGSSQISQAGHIIFENAGDVTSSETEDERYEPTSKDPAPVDSSKAASVGSLTHGSPAGCRPCAFYLSSTGCRNGIECSFCHMDHAPEERQLPKPSSRPAKGKRDKDKRRIAVGMPR
;
A
#
# COMPACT_ATOMS: atom_id res chain seq x y z
N MET A 1 -34.74 48.63 -38.22
CA MET A 1 -35.72 48.67 -37.11
C MET A 1 -35.19 47.74 -36.02
N ALA A 2 -35.10 48.26 -34.80
CA ALA A 2 -34.50 47.63 -33.63
C ALA A 2 -35.27 46.39 -33.15
N GLY A 3 -34.61 45.52 -32.38
CA GLY A 3 -35.30 44.40 -31.73
C GLY A 3 -34.37 43.47 -30.96
N SER A 4 -33.68 44.02 -29.96
CA SER A 4 -32.97 43.28 -28.91
C SER A 4 -33.88 42.24 -28.25
N SER A 5 -33.43 41.00 -28.03
CA SER A 5 -34.08 40.12 -27.04
C SER A 5 -33.14 39.05 -26.46
N GLN A 6 -32.56 39.40 -25.31
CA GLN A 6 -32.47 38.63 -24.07
C GLN A 6 -31.75 37.27 -24.06
N ILE A 7 -30.45 37.32 -23.73
CA ILE A 7 -29.72 36.21 -23.10
C ILE A 7 -30.07 36.25 -21.61
N SER A 8 -31.00 35.39 -21.21
CA SER A 8 -31.45 35.28 -19.82
C SER A 8 -31.17 33.87 -19.32
N GLN A 9 -30.15 33.74 -18.47
CA GLN A 9 -30.13 32.90 -17.25
C GLN A 9 -28.69 32.74 -16.75
N ALA A 10 -28.22 33.75 -16.00
CA ALA A 10 -27.13 33.53 -15.04
C ALA A 10 -27.75 32.78 -13.84
N GLY A 11 -27.52 31.48 -13.76
CA GLY A 11 -27.88 30.67 -12.59
C GLY A 11 -26.93 30.98 -11.44
N HIS A 12 -27.38 31.83 -10.51
CA HIS A 12 -26.72 32.02 -9.23
C HIS A 12 -26.92 30.77 -8.38
N ILE A 13 -25.82 30.12 -7.99
CA ILE A 13 -25.81 29.13 -6.91
C ILE A 13 -26.12 29.84 -5.59
N ILE A 14 -27.37 29.74 -5.12
CA ILE A 14 -27.76 30.17 -3.78
C ILE A 14 -27.25 29.10 -2.82
N PHE A 15 -26.33 29.46 -1.93
CA PHE A 15 -25.88 28.61 -0.83
C PHE A 15 -26.55 29.09 0.46
N GLU A 16 -27.71 28.51 0.79
CA GLU A 16 -28.31 28.66 2.11
C GLU A 16 -27.64 27.68 3.07
N ASN A 17 -26.96 28.19 4.08
CA ASN A 17 -26.70 27.47 5.33
C ASN A 17 -26.86 28.46 6.48
N ALA A 18 -28.12 28.72 6.84
CA ALA A 18 -28.47 29.25 8.15
C ALA A 18 -28.73 28.05 9.07
N GLY A 19 -27.73 27.76 9.90
CA GLY A 19 -27.78 26.72 10.92
C GLY A 19 -26.92 27.16 12.10
N ASP A 20 -27.32 28.25 12.72
CA ASP A 20 -26.82 28.68 14.03
C ASP A 20 -27.46 27.76 15.08
N VAL A 21 -26.68 26.83 15.64
CA VAL A 21 -27.03 26.15 16.88
C VAL A 21 -26.01 26.59 17.92
N THR A 22 -26.44 27.57 18.70
CA THR A 22 -25.72 28.10 19.84
C THR A 22 -25.53 27.01 20.90
N SER A 23 -24.29 26.90 21.36
CA SER A 23 -23.90 26.80 22.77
C SER A 23 -24.89 26.13 23.73
N SER A 24 -24.49 25.00 24.31
CA SER A 24 -24.73 24.74 25.73
C SER A 24 -23.64 23.85 26.29
N GLU A 25 -23.03 24.39 27.33
CA GLU A 25 -21.90 23.92 28.11
C GLU A 25 -22.28 22.66 28.90
N THR A 26 -21.42 21.63 28.86
CA THR A 26 -21.25 20.69 29.98
C THR A 26 -19.78 20.28 30.05
N GLU A 27 -19.08 20.93 30.98
CA GLU A 27 -18.17 20.33 31.97
C GLU A 27 -17.10 19.34 31.46
N ASP A 28 -15.86 19.86 31.42
CA ASP A 28 -14.69 19.25 32.08
C ASP A 28 -14.60 17.71 32.05
N GLU A 29 -14.25 17.15 30.90
CA GLU A 29 -13.37 15.99 30.86
C GLU A 29 -12.19 16.33 29.96
N ARG A 30 -11.12 16.76 30.64
CA ARG A 30 -9.74 16.66 30.20
C ARG A 30 -9.50 15.23 29.70
N TYR A 31 -9.83 14.96 28.44
CA TYR A 31 -9.33 13.77 27.76
C TYR A 31 -7.85 14.02 27.50
N GLU A 32 -7.05 13.63 28.50
CA GLU A 32 -5.63 13.42 28.38
C GLU A 32 -5.36 12.73 27.05
N PRO A 33 -4.66 13.36 26.09
CA PRO A 33 -3.99 12.61 25.05
C PRO A 33 -2.96 11.78 25.81
N THR A 34 -3.38 10.58 26.27
CA THR A 34 -2.51 9.67 26.99
C THR A 34 -1.35 9.46 26.04
N SER A 35 -0.25 10.10 26.40
CA SER A 35 1.09 9.89 25.92
C SER A 35 1.39 8.43 26.14
N LYS A 36 0.86 7.59 25.25
CA LYS A 36 1.53 6.37 24.89
C LYS A 36 2.71 6.87 24.10
N ASP A 37 3.78 7.17 24.82
CA ASP A 37 5.12 7.11 24.26
C ASP A 37 5.09 5.98 23.23
N PRO A 38 5.42 6.22 21.95
CA PRO A 38 5.68 5.10 21.08
C PRO A 38 6.86 4.41 21.76
N ALA A 39 6.57 3.35 22.52
CA ALA A 39 7.54 2.37 22.94
C ALA A 39 8.44 2.17 21.73
N PRO A 40 9.78 2.14 21.87
CA PRO A 40 10.67 1.96 20.73
C PRO A 40 10.22 0.70 20.02
N VAL A 41 9.36 0.88 19.02
CA VAL A 41 8.85 -0.18 18.20
C VAL A 41 10.10 -0.50 17.45
N ASP A 42 10.72 -1.60 17.85
CA ASP A 42 11.72 -2.27 17.07
C ASP A 42 11.24 -2.16 15.63
N SER A 43 11.84 -1.24 14.88
CA SER A 43 11.32 -0.86 13.56
C SER A 43 11.45 -2.03 12.60
N SER A 44 12.20 -3.05 13.04
CA SER A 44 12.33 -4.39 12.48
C SER A 44 11.09 -5.27 12.62
N LYS A 45 10.09 -4.92 13.44
CA LYS A 45 8.83 -5.69 13.65
C LYS A 45 7.57 -4.88 13.36
N ALA A 46 7.67 -3.83 12.55
CA ALA A 46 6.51 -3.09 12.07
C ALA A 46 5.84 -3.82 10.90
N ALA A 47 4.51 -3.93 10.96
CA ALA A 47 3.69 -4.45 9.87
C ALA A 47 3.83 -3.56 8.63
N SER A 48 4.05 -4.18 7.47
CA SER A 48 4.17 -3.48 6.19
C SER A 48 2.83 -3.37 5.46
N VAL A 49 2.71 -2.45 4.49
CA VAL A 49 1.52 -2.37 3.61
C VAL A 49 1.22 -3.73 2.96
N GLY A 50 2.25 -4.49 2.58
CA GLY A 50 2.10 -5.84 2.04
C GLY A 50 1.45 -6.85 3.00
N SER A 51 1.54 -6.62 4.32
CA SER A 51 0.93 -7.49 5.32
C SER A 51 -0.59 -7.41 5.39
N LEU A 52 -1.21 -6.37 4.82
CA LEU A 52 -2.67 -6.27 4.69
C LEU A 52 -3.25 -7.37 3.79
N THR A 53 -2.44 -7.92 2.88
CA THR A 53 -2.84 -9.03 2.01
C THR A 53 -2.60 -10.41 2.62
N HIS A 54 -2.08 -10.46 3.84
CA HIS A 54 -1.88 -11.70 4.58
C HIS A 54 -3.24 -12.37 4.84
N GLY A 55 -3.40 -13.62 4.39
CA GLY A 55 -4.68 -14.35 4.43
C GLY A 55 -5.61 -14.10 3.23
N SER A 56 -5.22 -13.29 2.23
CA SER A 56 -6.04 -13.14 1.03
C SER A 56 -5.98 -14.40 0.13
N PRO A 57 -7.04 -14.69 -0.64
CA PRO A 57 -7.08 -15.84 -1.55
C PRO A 57 -6.06 -15.74 -2.71
N ALA A 58 -5.46 -14.57 -2.93
CA ALA A 58 -4.42 -14.34 -3.94
C ALA A 58 -3.01 -14.82 -3.50
N GLY A 59 -2.88 -15.30 -2.25
CA GLY A 59 -1.62 -15.75 -1.67
C GLY A 59 -0.78 -14.60 -1.12
N CYS A 60 -0.27 -14.78 0.10
CA CYS A 60 0.61 -13.81 0.73
C CYS A 60 2.04 -13.94 0.20
N ARG A 61 2.73 -12.82 -0.06
CA ARG A 61 4.14 -12.81 -0.49
C ARG A 61 5.03 -12.28 0.63
N PRO A 62 5.80 -13.14 1.33
CA PRO A 62 6.66 -12.71 2.42
C PRO A 62 7.84 -11.89 1.92
N CYS A 63 8.28 -10.94 2.74
CA CYS A 63 9.46 -10.14 2.48
C CYS A 63 10.73 -10.96 2.76
N ALA A 64 11.55 -11.17 1.72
CA ALA A 64 12.80 -11.91 1.84
C ALA A 64 13.83 -11.25 2.78
N PHE A 65 13.70 -9.93 2.98
CA PHE A 65 14.67 -9.13 3.75
C PHE A 65 14.24 -8.81 5.18
N TYR A 66 12.98 -9.08 5.54
CA TYR A 66 12.45 -8.78 6.87
C TYR A 66 13.23 -9.50 7.99
N LEU A 67 13.51 -10.79 7.80
CA LEU A 67 14.30 -11.60 8.74
C LEU A 67 15.80 -11.68 8.39
N SER A 68 16.24 -10.89 7.40
CA SER A 68 17.65 -10.84 7.02
C SER A 68 18.42 -9.98 8.02
N SER A 69 19.73 -10.22 8.17
CA SER A 69 20.60 -9.42 9.05
C SER A 69 20.64 -7.94 8.67
N THR A 70 20.32 -7.60 7.42
CA THR A 70 20.25 -6.22 6.93
C THR A 70 18.89 -5.56 7.18
N GLY A 71 17.85 -6.35 7.48
CA GLY A 71 16.47 -5.87 7.60
C GLY A 71 15.86 -5.41 6.26
N CYS A 72 14.55 -5.17 6.26
CA CYS A 72 13.88 -4.58 5.11
C CYS A 72 14.16 -3.07 5.03
N ARG A 73 14.69 -2.60 3.89
CA ARG A 73 14.97 -1.17 3.67
C ARG A 73 13.72 -0.32 3.47
N ASN A 74 12.60 -0.94 3.11
CA ASN A 74 11.33 -0.26 2.82
C ASN A 74 10.49 -0.02 4.07
N GLY A 75 10.86 -0.60 5.22
CA GLY A 75 10.12 -0.43 6.48
C GLY A 75 8.62 -0.72 6.33
N ILE A 76 7.79 0.19 6.82
CA ILE A 76 6.32 0.09 6.77
C ILE A 76 5.74 0.17 5.34
N GLU A 77 6.43 0.82 4.41
CA GLU A 77 5.99 0.99 3.02
C GLU A 77 6.30 -0.24 2.13
N CYS A 78 6.85 -1.30 2.71
CA CYS A 78 7.16 -2.52 1.96
C CYS A 78 5.87 -3.14 1.38
N SER A 79 5.89 -3.43 0.08
CA SER A 79 4.78 -4.11 -0.61
C SER A 79 4.75 -5.62 -0.34
N PHE A 80 5.75 -6.15 0.37
CA PHE A 80 5.83 -7.55 0.79
C PHE A 80 5.47 -7.68 2.26
N CYS A 81 4.96 -8.84 2.66
CA CYS A 81 4.48 -9.08 4.00
C CYS A 81 5.64 -9.24 5.00
N HIS A 82 5.59 -8.47 6.08
CA HIS A 82 6.50 -8.54 7.22
C HIS A 82 6.01 -9.47 8.35
N MET A 83 4.89 -10.19 8.15
CA MET A 83 4.38 -11.11 9.16
C MET A 83 5.23 -12.39 9.28
N ASP A 84 5.07 -13.11 10.39
CA ASP A 84 5.74 -14.38 10.61
C ASP A 84 5.16 -15.47 9.69
N HIS A 85 5.92 -15.82 8.66
CA HIS A 85 5.64 -16.95 7.77
C HIS A 85 6.49 -18.15 8.17
N ALA A 86 6.03 -19.37 7.89
CA ALA A 86 6.88 -20.55 8.05
C ALA A 86 8.06 -20.47 7.07
N PRO A 87 9.24 -21.05 7.38
CA PRO A 87 10.38 -21.07 6.46
C PRO A 87 10.04 -21.75 5.12
N GLU A 88 9.03 -22.62 5.06
CA GLU A 88 8.53 -23.22 3.83
C GLU A 88 7.80 -22.22 2.93
N GLU A 89 7.02 -21.29 3.50
CA GLU A 89 6.29 -20.25 2.77
C GLU A 89 7.22 -19.09 2.34
N ARG A 90 8.34 -18.92 3.05
CA ARG A 90 9.38 -17.94 2.70
C ARG A 90 10.30 -18.41 1.57
N GLN A 91 10.27 -19.71 1.24
CA GLN A 91 11.11 -20.25 0.18
C GLN A 91 10.64 -19.75 -1.19
N LEU A 92 11.28 -18.67 -1.66
CA LEU A 92 11.34 -18.39 -3.09
C LEU A 92 11.82 -19.65 -3.82
N PRO A 93 11.36 -19.88 -5.08
CA PRO A 93 11.71 -21.07 -5.83
C PRO A 93 13.21 -21.33 -5.76
N LYS A 94 13.56 -22.53 -5.27
CA LYS A 94 14.96 -22.94 -5.05
C LYS A 94 15.78 -22.60 -6.30
N PRO A 95 17.02 -22.11 -6.16
CA PRO A 95 17.86 -21.70 -7.30
C PRO A 95 18.09 -22.85 -8.31
N SER A 96 17.86 -24.10 -7.91
CA SER A 96 17.83 -25.29 -8.77
C SER A 96 16.85 -25.18 -9.94
N SER A 97 15.75 -24.42 -9.80
CA SER A 97 14.81 -24.19 -10.90
C SER A 97 15.40 -23.30 -12.01
N ARG A 98 16.41 -22.48 -11.68
CA ARG A 98 17.05 -21.57 -12.65
C ARG A 98 18.02 -22.39 -13.52
N PRO A 99 17.80 -22.53 -14.84
CA PRO A 99 18.74 -23.25 -15.69
C PRO A 99 20.13 -22.60 -15.66
N ALA A 100 21.16 -23.43 -15.85
CA ALA A 100 22.54 -23.00 -15.98
C ALA A 100 22.66 -21.85 -17.00
N LYS A 101 23.60 -20.92 -16.77
CA LYS A 101 23.73 -19.69 -17.59
C LYS A 101 23.83 -20.01 -19.09
N GLY A 102 24.57 -21.05 -19.47
CA GLY A 102 24.69 -21.48 -20.88
C GLY A 102 23.36 -21.94 -21.50
N LYS A 103 22.52 -22.68 -20.75
CA LYS A 103 21.19 -23.09 -21.22
C LYS A 103 20.27 -21.89 -21.42
N ARG A 104 20.24 -20.99 -20.41
CA ARG A 104 19.46 -19.76 -20.48
C ARG A 104 19.85 -18.87 -21.65
N ASP A 105 21.15 -18.72 -21.93
CA ASP A 105 21.62 -17.90 -23.05
C ASP A 105 21.19 -18.50 -24.39
N LYS A 106 21.33 -19.83 -24.55
CA LYS A 106 20.85 -20.55 -25.74
C LYS A 106 19.33 -20.38 -25.92
N ASP A 107 18.55 -20.55 -24.85
CA ASP A 107 17.10 -20.39 -24.88
C ASP A 107 16.71 -18.95 -25.24
N LYS A 108 17.40 -17.95 -24.66
CA LYS A 108 17.18 -16.53 -24.99
C LYS A 108 17.45 -16.24 -26.47
N ARG A 109 18.53 -16.79 -27.05
CA ARG A 109 18.82 -16.65 -28.48
C ARG A 109 17.76 -17.33 -29.35
N ARG A 110 17.31 -18.55 -29.00
CA ARG A 110 16.24 -19.25 -29.74
C ARG A 110 14.93 -18.47 -29.73
N ILE A 111 14.52 -17.94 -28.57
CA ILE A 111 13.32 -17.11 -28.42
C ILE A 111 13.45 -15.82 -29.24
N ALA A 112 14.62 -15.18 -29.22
CA ALA A 112 14.86 -13.96 -30.00
C ALA A 112 14.74 -14.17 -31.53
N VAL A 113 14.99 -15.39 -32.01
CA VAL A 113 14.86 -15.78 -33.42
C VAL A 113 13.50 -16.45 -33.70
N GLY A 114 12.60 -16.53 -32.72
CA GLY A 114 11.25 -17.07 -32.90
C GLY A 114 11.18 -18.59 -33.12
N MET A 115 12.20 -19.34 -32.70
CA MET A 115 12.24 -20.79 -32.87
C MET A 115 11.55 -21.52 -31.69
N PRO A 116 10.49 -22.32 -31.93
CA PRO A 116 9.85 -23.11 -30.88
C PRO A 116 10.80 -24.23 -30.36
N ARG A 117 10.46 -24.79 -29.19
CA ARG A 117 11.31 -25.72 -28.44
C ARG A 117 11.49 -27.05 -29.17
#